data_AF-A0A1C5AI38-F1
#
_entry.id   AF-A0A1C5AI38-F1
#
_cell.length_a   1.000
_cell.length_b   1.000
_cell.length_c   1.000
_cell.angle_alpha   90.00
_cell.angle_beta   90.00
_cell.angle_gamma   90.00
#
_symmetry.space_group_name_H-M   'P 1'
#
loop_
_entity.id
_entity.type
_entity.pdbx_description
1 polymer ?
#
loop_
_entity_poly.entity_id
_entity_poly.type
_entity_poly.pdbx_seq_one_letter_code
_entity_poly.pdbx_strand_id
1 'polypeptide(L)'
;MGEHAGTPEEPTIARKPQPEGGQAPVVQRVRIRYAKRGPLRFTSHRDFARAFERALRRAAVPVAFSQGFHPHPKISYASAAPTGVASEAEYLEIALQTAVDPEALRAALDAALSPGLDVLDAVIAEGGNLPDRIEASHWHIELPEVDTAVLRAAVDAFVAAEEVLVERMTKQGRRTFDARAAVISIDVQMPTPTPSGAPAVPCAILELVVRQVTPSVRPDDVLSGLRVVADLEPPVSPRVTRLAQGTLTAQGAIVDPLDADRDGAAIVGH
;
A
#
# COMPACT_ATOMS: atom_id res chain seq x y z
N MET A 1 32.18 -38.98 32.63
CA MET A 1 30.94 -39.43 31.96
C MET A 1 29.89 -38.33 32.13
N GLY A 2 29.25 -37.91 31.04
CA GLY A 2 28.26 -36.81 30.99
C GLY A 2 28.91 -35.49 30.54
N GLU A 3 29.21 -35.22 29.28
CA GLU A 3 28.37 -35.11 28.06
C GLU A 3 27.63 -33.76 27.92
N HIS A 4 27.73 -33.22 26.71
CA HIS A 4 27.44 -31.86 26.24
C HIS A 4 25.99 -31.38 26.40
N ALA A 5 25.84 -30.06 26.55
CA ALA A 5 24.76 -29.31 25.90
C ALA A 5 25.36 -28.01 25.32
N GLY A 6 25.55 -27.99 23.99
CA GLY A 6 25.92 -26.80 23.25
C GLY A 6 24.71 -25.89 23.06
N THR A 7 24.90 -24.60 23.34
CA THR A 7 23.93 -23.53 23.06
C THR A 7 23.97 -23.18 21.56
N PRO A 8 22.86 -22.86 20.89
CA PRO A 8 22.88 -22.48 19.48
C PRO A 8 23.55 -21.11 19.30
N GLU A 9 24.51 -21.00 18.38
CA GLU A 9 25.05 -19.71 17.93
C GLU A 9 24.00 -18.98 17.09
N GLU A 10 23.48 -17.87 17.60
CA GLU A 10 22.73 -16.90 16.82
C GLU A 10 23.68 -16.23 15.80
N PRO A 11 23.27 -16.03 14.53
CA PRO A 11 24.11 -15.37 13.55
C PRO A 11 24.32 -13.91 13.94
N THR A 12 25.49 -13.64 14.54
CA THR A 12 25.94 -12.30 14.90
C THR A 12 26.49 -11.62 13.66
N ILE A 13 25.84 -10.53 13.23
CA ILE A 13 26.37 -9.67 12.16
C ILE A 13 27.66 -9.02 12.68
N ALA A 14 28.81 -9.49 12.19
CA ALA A 14 30.12 -9.01 12.58
C ALA A 14 30.30 -7.51 12.21
N ARG A 15 30.57 -6.68 13.23
CA ARG A 15 30.85 -5.24 13.04
C ARG A 15 32.31 -5.02 12.60
N LYS A 16 32.50 -4.49 11.39
CA LYS A 16 33.78 -3.91 10.93
C LYS A 16 33.93 -2.44 11.35
N PRO A 17 35.16 -1.94 11.54
CA PRO A 17 35.41 -0.55 11.94
C PRO A 17 35.02 0.45 10.84
N GLN A 18 34.48 1.59 11.27
CA GLN A 18 33.88 2.62 10.43
C GLN A 18 34.93 3.63 9.93
N PRO A 19 34.93 4.05 8.66
CA PRO A 19 35.85 5.07 8.17
C PRO A 19 35.36 6.50 8.51
N GLU A 20 36.31 7.40 8.73
CA GLU A 20 36.07 8.83 9.01
C GLU A 20 35.56 9.58 7.77
N GLY A 21 34.54 10.44 7.96
CA GLY A 21 34.30 11.61 7.10
C GLY A 21 33.41 11.48 5.88
N GLY A 22 32.86 10.30 5.55
CA GLY A 22 31.90 10.12 4.46
C GLY A 22 30.89 9.02 4.76
N GLN A 23 29.60 9.26 4.48
CA GLN A 23 28.61 8.18 4.58
C GLN A 23 28.92 7.11 3.54
N ALA A 24 28.83 5.84 3.97
CA ALA A 24 29.05 4.70 3.09
C ALA A 24 28.15 4.79 1.84
N PRO A 25 28.67 4.42 0.65
CA PRO A 25 27.93 4.47 -0.59
C PRO A 25 26.68 3.58 -0.54
N VAL A 26 25.68 3.92 -1.35
CA VAL A 26 24.54 3.03 -1.56
C VAL A 26 25.03 1.87 -2.42
N VAL A 27 24.97 0.65 -1.89
CA VAL A 27 25.41 -0.57 -2.60
C VAL A 27 24.23 -1.44 -3.05
N GLN A 28 23.06 -1.27 -2.44
CA GLN A 28 21.85 -2.01 -2.76
C GLN A 28 20.64 -1.12 -2.50
N ARG A 29 19.57 -1.31 -3.28
CA ARG A 29 18.24 -0.77 -2.98
C ARG A 29 17.29 -1.96 -2.84
N VAL A 30 16.41 -1.90 -1.86
CA VAL A 30 15.39 -2.92 -1.64
C VAL A 30 14.02 -2.24 -1.65
N ARG A 31 13.11 -2.78 -2.46
CA ARG A 31 11.70 -2.39 -2.48
C ARG A 31 10.90 -3.34 -1.64
N ILE A 32 9.95 -2.78 -0.91
CA ILE A 32 9.22 -3.46 0.14
C ILE A 32 7.74 -3.21 -0.09
N ARG A 33 6.95 -4.29 -0.04
CA ARG A 33 5.49 -4.22 0.04
C ARG A 33 5.07 -4.46 1.49
N TYR A 34 4.16 -3.64 1.99
CA TYR A 34 3.62 -3.78 3.34
C TYR A 34 2.11 -3.54 3.36
N ALA A 35 1.47 -4.01 4.43
CA ALA A 35 0.05 -3.83 4.69
C ALA A 35 -0.20 -2.87 5.86
N LYS A 36 -1.40 -2.28 5.87
CA LYS A 36 -1.96 -1.49 6.98
C LYS A 36 -3.36 -2.01 7.28
N ARG A 37 -3.50 -2.75 8.38
CA ARG A 37 -4.72 -3.50 8.72
C ARG A 37 -5.26 -3.11 10.10
N GLY A 38 -6.53 -3.45 10.33
CA GLY A 38 -7.19 -3.24 11.62
C GLY A 38 -7.07 -1.78 12.10
N PRO A 39 -6.76 -1.54 13.39
CA PRO A 39 -6.59 -0.19 13.92
C PRO A 39 -5.45 0.62 13.26
N LEU A 40 -4.45 -0.04 12.68
CA LEU A 40 -3.27 0.63 12.11
C LEU A 40 -3.60 1.35 10.79
N ARG A 41 -4.78 1.12 10.19
CA ARG A 41 -5.30 1.93 9.09
C ARG A 41 -5.47 3.41 9.44
N PHE A 42 -5.62 3.74 10.73
CA PHE A 42 -5.70 5.12 11.22
C PHE A 42 -4.33 5.77 11.45
N THR A 43 -3.23 5.05 11.20
CA THR A 43 -1.88 5.63 11.26
C THR A 43 -1.66 6.54 10.05
N SER A 44 -1.35 7.82 10.29
CA SER A 44 -1.01 8.75 9.21
C SER A 44 0.29 8.33 8.50
N HIS A 45 0.53 8.83 7.29
CA HIS A 45 1.79 8.56 6.58
C HIS A 45 3.02 8.95 7.40
N ARG A 46 2.98 10.10 8.10
CA ARG A 46 4.08 10.57 8.94
C ARG A 46 4.34 9.66 10.14
N ASP A 47 3.28 9.14 10.74
CA ASP A 47 3.40 8.26 11.91
C ASP A 47 3.93 6.88 11.49
N PHE A 48 3.52 6.40 10.31
CA PHE A 48 4.10 5.21 9.71
C PHE A 48 5.59 5.41 9.41
N ALA A 49 5.99 6.50 8.75
CA ALA A 49 7.39 6.77 8.45
C ALA A 49 8.27 6.76 9.71
N ARG A 50 7.80 7.39 10.80
CA ARG A 50 8.48 7.34 12.10
C ARG A 50 8.56 5.94 12.71
N ALA A 51 7.49 5.14 12.57
CA ALA A 51 7.48 3.76 13.04
C ALA A 51 8.46 2.90 12.24
N PHE A 52 8.48 3.07 10.92
CA PHE A 52 9.37 2.35 10.01
C PHE A 52 10.85 2.71 10.26
N GLU A 53 11.18 3.99 10.49
CA GLU A 53 12.53 4.39 10.92
C GLU A 53 12.97 3.79 12.26
N ARG A 54 12.02 3.57 13.19
CA ARG A 54 12.32 2.84 14.44
C ARG A 54 12.50 1.35 14.18
N ALA A 55 11.73 0.76 13.27
CA ALA A 55 11.86 -0.63 12.87
C ALA A 55 13.23 -0.90 12.22
N LEU A 56 13.67 -0.04 11.28
CA LEU A 56 15.01 -0.09 10.67
C LEU A 56 16.11 -0.11 11.74
N ARG A 57 16.00 0.75 12.77
CA ARG A 57 16.97 0.81 13.88
C ARG A 57 16.93 -0.45 14.75
N ARG A 58 15.74 -0.94 15.11
CA ARG A 58 15.56 -2.14 15.94
C ARG A 58 16.05 -3.42 15.26
N ALA A 59 15.79 -3.54 13.96
CA ALA A 59 16.26 -4.65 13.14
C ALA A 59 17.73 -4.51 12.69
N ALA A 60 18.44 -3.48 13.16
CA ALA A 60 19.83 -3.19 12.81
C ALA A 60 20.08 -3.15 11.28
N VAL A 61 19.11 -2.66 10.51
CA VAL A 61 19.20 -2.58 9.05
C VAL A 61 20.29 -1.57 8.66
N PRO A 62 21.23 -1.92 7.76
CA PRO A 62 22.33 -1.05 7.35
C PRO A 62 21.85 0.01 6.34
N VAL A 63 20.88 0.84 6.72
CA VAL A 63 20.29 1.87 5.86
C VAL A 63 21.31 2.95 5.52
N ALA A 64 21.34 3.39 4.26
CA ALA A 64 22.11 4.52 3.82
C ALA A 64 21.42 5.82 4.22
N PHE A 65 22.22 6.87 4.43
CA PHE A 65 21.72 8.17 4.88
C PHE A 65 21.91 9.24 3.81
N SER A 66 21.21 10.37 3.97
CA SER A 66 21.39 11.59 3.18
C SER A 66 22.63 12.36 3.61
N GLN A 67 23.23 13.11 2.69
CA GLN A 67 24.33 14.03 3.02
C GLN A 67 23.81 15.27 3.78
N GLY A 68 24.70 15.92 4.55
CA GLY A 68 24.43 17.17 5.26
C GLY A 68 24.43 17.06 6.80
N PHE A 69 24.09 18.17 7.47
CA PHE A 69 24.19 18.32 8.93
C PHE A 69 23.15 17.51 9.72
N HIS A 70 22.05 17.10 9.08
CA HIS A 70 21.00 16.27 9.66
C HIS A 70 20.70 15.08 8.75
N PRO A 71 21.55 14.04 8.79
CA PRO A 71 21.40 12.89 7.91
C PRO A 71 20.15 12.11 8.29
N HIS A 72 19.27 11.89 7.31
CA HIS A 72 18.07 11.06 7.45
C HIS A 72 18.24 9.78 6.62
N PRO A 73 17.59 8.67 7.02
CA PRO A 73 17.64 7.44 6.23
C PRO A 73 17.05 7.68 4.85
N LYS A 74 17.68 7.12 3.82
CA LYS A 74 17.24 7.20 2.44
C LYS A 74 16.09 6.22 2.21
N ILE A 75 14.88 6.75 2.34
CA ILE A 75 13.62 6.03 2.14
C ILE A 75 12.79 6.80 1.12
N SER A 76 12.26 6.10 0.12
CA SER A 76 11.30 6.63 -0.84
C SER A 76 9.98 5.88 -0.68
N TYR A 77 8.87 6.60 -0.61
CA TYR A 77 7.53 6.00 -0.50
C TYR A 77 6.81 6.18 -1.83
N ALA A 78 6.22 5.11 -2.36
CA ALA A 78 5.57 5.15 -3.68
C ALA A 78 4.30 6.00 -3.66
N SER A 79 3.44 5.71 -2.69
CA SER A 79 2.19 6.40 -2.41
C SER A 79 1.81 6.12 -0.95
N ALA A 80 0.69 6.68 -0.49
CA ALA A 80 0.13 6.35 0.81
C ALA A 80 -1.39 6.32 0.71
N ALA A 81 -2.03 5.29 1.26
CA ALA A 81 -3.47 5.30 1.48
C ALA A 81 -3.88 6.48 2.40
N PRO A 82 -5.06 7.08 2.18
CA PRO A 82 -5.62 8.04 3.12
C PRO A 82 -5.76 7.43 4.52
N THR A 83 -5.67 8.28 5.55
CA THR A 83 -5.91 7.84 6.93
C THR A 83 -7.34 7.29 7.06
N GLY A 84 -7.48 6.14 7.73
CA GLY A 84 -8.75 5.44 7.91
C GLY A 84 -8.99 4.33 6.88
N VAL A 85 -8.16 4.26 5.83
CA VAL A 85 -8.24 3.27 4.76
C VAL A 85 -7.21 2.16 4.99
N ALA A 86 -7.65 0.91 4.93
CA ALA A 86 -6.75 -0.25 4.99
C ALA A 86 -6.04 -0.43 3.65
N SER A 87 -4.89 -1.11 3.65
CA SER A 87 -4.20 -1.43 2.41
C SER A 87 -3.39 -2.72 2.53
N GLU A 88 -3.41 -3.50 1.47
CA GLU A 88 -2.62 -4.72 1.25
C GLU A 88 -1.42 -4.47 0.31
N ALA A 89 -1.32 -3.25 -0.21
CA ALA A 89 -0.43 -2.87 -1.29
C ALA A 89 0.08 -1.46 -1.03
N GLU A 90 0.89 -1.29 0.01
CA GLU A 90 1.72 -0.09 0.19
C GLU A 90 3.16 -0.43 -0.20
N TYR A 91 3.86 0.52 -0.82
CA TYR A 91 5.22 0.28 -1.31
C TYR A 91 6.19 1.38 -0.88
N LEU A 92 7.40 0.95 -0.54
CA LEU A 92 8.52 1.83 -0.27
C LEU A 92 9.82 1.23 -0.80
N GLU A 93 10.85 2.06 -0.90
CA GLU A 93 12.21 1.67 -1.27
C GLU A 93 13.18 2.21 -0.22
N ILE A 94 14.12 1.38 0.21
CA ILE A 94 15.22 1.77 1.08
C ILE A 94 16.55 1.59 0.35
N ALA A 95 17.47 2.53 0.58
CA ALA A 95 18.86 2.39 0.13
C ALA A 95 19.72 1.84 1.27
N LEU A 96 20.62 0.90 0.97
CA LEU A 96 21.44 0.19 1.95
C LEU A 96 22.94 0.41 1.71
N GLN A 97 23.71 0.41 2.79
CA GLN A 97 25.17 0.53 2.84
C GLN A 97 25.88 -0.83 2.72
N THR A 98 25.14 -1.91 2.92
CA THR A 98 25.64 -3.29 2.78
C THR A 98 24.55 -4.12 2.14
N ALA A 99 24.93 -5.05 1.27
CA ALA A 99 23.98 -5.98 0.68
C ALA A 99 23.41 -6.88 1.78
N VAL A 100 22.09 -7.03 1.79
CA VAL A 100 21.36 -7.93 2.68
C VAL A 100 20.50 -8.87 1.84
N ASP A 101 20.21 -10.03 2.40
CA ASP A 101 19.20 -10.93 1.87
C ASP A 101 17.80 -10.28 2.02
N PRO A 102 17.03 -10.09 0.93
CA PRO A 102 15.71 -9.44 0.99
C PRO A 102 14.72 -10.16 1.91
N GLU A 103 14.78 -11.49 1.94
CA GLU A 103 13.88 -12.31 2.74
C GLU A 103 14.15 -12.15 4.24
N ALA A 104 15.42 -12.22 4.64
CA ALA A 104 15.84 -11.94 6.01
C ALA A 104 15.50 -10.51 6.43
N LEU A 105 15.68 -9.53 5.54
CA LEU A 105 15.30 -8.14 5.77
C LEU A 105 13.79 -8.00 5.98
N ARG A 106 12.97 -8.66 5.15
CA ARG A 106 11.51 -8.66 5.27
C ARG A 106 11.09 -9.21 6.63
N ALA A 107 11.57 -10.39 7.00
CA ALA A 107 11.23 -11.03 8.27
C ALA A 107 11.66 -10.18 9.48
N ALA A 108 12.86 -9.59 9.44
CA ALA A 108 13.35 -8.75 10.51
C ALA A 108 12.53 -7.45 10.67
N LEU A 109 12.12 -6.83 9.56
CA LEU A 109 11.27 -5.64 9.58
C LEU A 109 9.85 -5.94 10.03
N ASP A 110 9.28 -7.07 9.61
CA ASP A 110 7.95 -7.54 10.03
C ASP A 110 7.90 -7.76 11.55
N ALA A 111 8.86 -8.51 12.09
CA ALA A 111 9.03 -8.69 13.53
C ALA A 111 9.32 -7.37 14.27
N ALA A 112 9.90 -6.39 13.56
CA ALA A 112 10.18 -5.08 14.10
C ALA A 112 9.00 -4.10 14.03
N LEU A 113 7.89 -4.42 13.36
CA LEU A 113 6.71 -3.55 13.30
C LEU A 113 5.64 -3.99 14.29
N SER A 114 4.66 -3.11 14.52
CA SER A 114 3.50 -3.46 15.34
C SER A 114 2.52 -4.28 14.49
N PRO A 115 1.83 -5.29 15.07
CA PRO A 115 0.84 -6.07 14.33
C PRO A 115 -0.17 -5.19 13.59
N GLY A 116 -0.42 -5.50 12.32
CA GLY A 116 -1.23 -4.68 11.42
C GLY A 116 -0.44 -3.65 10.61
N LEU A 117 0.88 -3.55 10.81
CA LEU A 117 1.85 -2.96 9.88
C LEU A 117 2.79 -4.07 9.41
N ASP A 118 2.27 -4.95 8.55
CA ASP A 118 2.95 -6.21 8.25
C ASP A 118 3.77 -6.07 6.96
N VAL A 119 5.04 -6.48 6.98
CA VAL A 119 5.89 -6.48 5.79
C VAL A 119 5.63 -7.77 5.02
N LEU A 120 5.07 -7.63 3.82
CA LEU A 120 4.61 -8.78 3.04
C LEU A 120 5.70 -9.30 2.12
N ASP A 121 6.56 -8.41 1.62
CA ASP A 121 7.44 -8.71 0.51
C ASP A 121 8.64 -7.79 0.47
N ALA A 122 9.77 -8.28 -0.05
CA ALA A 122 10.95 -7.48 -0.30
C ALA A 122 11.75 -8.04 -1.48
N VAL A 123 12.14 -7.15 -2.40
CA VAL A 123 12.93 -7.50 -3.60
C VAL A 123 14.06 -6.49 -3.78
N ILE A 124 15.17 -6.94 -4.36
CA ILE A 124 16.25 -6.03 -4.77
C ILE A 124 15.72 -5.17 -5.91
N ALA A 125 15.89 -3.85 -5.84
CA ALA A 125 15.39 -2.96 -6.88
C ALA A 125 16.28 -3.03 -8.14
N GLU A 126 15.68 -3.28 -9.29
CA GLU A 126 16.36 -3.31 -10.59
C GLU A 126 15.92 -2.12 -11.45
N GLY A 127 16.59 -0.99 -11.23
CA GLY A 127 16.36 0.24 -12.00
C GLY A 127 14.96 0.84 -11.87
N GLY A 128 14.73 1.94 -12.60
CA GLY A 128 13.48 2.70 -12.56
C GLY A 128 13.20 3.35 -11.20
N ASN A 129 12.14 4.15 -11.16
CA ASN A 129 11.66 4.79 -9.94
C ASN A 129 10.34 4.12 -9.52
N LEU A 130 10.24 3.69 -8.26
CA LEU A 130 9.08 2.95 -7.76
C LEU A 130 7.74 3.71 -7.89
N PRO A 131 7.62 5.01 -7.55
CA PRO A 131 6.41 5.79 -7.80
C PRO A 131 5.93 5.76 -9.26
N ASP A 132 6.85 5.69 -10.23
CA ASP A 132 6.51 5.68 -11.66
C ASP A 132 5.85 4.34 -12.08
N ARG A 133 5.95 3.31 -11.23
CA ARG A 133 5.28 2.01 -11.41
C ARG A 133 3.86 1.98 -10.81
N ILE A 134 3.34 3.10 -10.32
CA ILE A 134 1.99 3.20 -9.73
C ILE A 134 1.07 4.01 -10.65
N GLU A 135 0.29 3.31 -11.47
CA GLU A 135 -0.63 3.92 -12.43
C GLU A 135 -2.09 3.80 -12.01
N ALA A 136 -2.45 2.78 -11.23
CA ALA A 136 -3.81 2.55 -10.77
C ALA A 136 -3.85 1.86 -9.41
N SER A 137 -5.02 1.86 -8.79
CA SER A 137 -5.29 1.18 -7.53
C SER A 137 -6.64 0.47 -7.59
N HIS A 138 -6.67 -0.77 -7.07
CA HIS A 138 -7.86 -1.59 -6.92
C HIS A 138 -8.31 -1.54 -5.47
N TRP A 139 -9.57 -1.17 -5.28
CA TRP A 139 -10.20 -0.91 -4.01
C TRP A 139 -11.39 -1.83 -3.82
N HIS A 140 -11.48 -2.36 -2.61
CA HIS A 140 -12.63 -3.06 -2.08
C HIS A 140 -13.29 -2.18 -1.03
N ILE A 141 -14.57 -1.89 -1.21
CA ILE A 141 -15.32 -0.99 -0.33
C ILE A 141 -16.56 -1.73 0.17
N GLU A 142 -16.58 -2.01 1.46
CA GLU A 142 -17.78 -2.51 2.15
C GLU A 142 -18.67 -1.33 2.55
N LEU A 143 -19.95 -1.46 2.27
CA LEU A 143 -21.02 -0.53 2.60
C LEU A 143 -22.03 -1.24 3.51
N PRO A 144 -21.75 -1.32 4.82
CA PRO A 144 -22.67 -1.98 5.74
C PRO A 144 -24.01 -1.25 5.77
N GLU A 145 -25.08 -2.01 5.96
CA GLU A 145 -26.48 -1.58 5.96
C GLU A 145 -26.98 -1.01 4.62
N VAL A 146 -26.19 -1.13 3.55
CA VAL A 146 -26.61 -0.77 2.18
C VAL A 146 -27.03 -2.03 1.43
N ASP A 147 -28.21 -1.97 0.81
CA ASP A 147 -28.71 -3.03 -0.07
C ASP A 147 -27.92 -3.07 -1.40
N THR A 148 -27.57 -4.27 -1.86
CA THR A 148 -26.87 -4.49 -3.13
C THR A 148 -27.62 -3.89 -4.32
N ALA A 149 -28.95 -3.95 -4.35
CA ALA A 149 -29.77 -3.38 -5.42
C ALA A 149 -29.71 -1.84 -5.43
N VAL A 150 -29.68 -1.22 -4.24
CA VAL A 150 -29.53 0.24 -4.09
C VAL A 150 -28.15 0.68 -4.61
N LEU A 151 -27.09 -0.03 -4.20
CA LEU A 151 -25.75 0.26 -4.72
C LEU A 151 -25.66 0.03 -6.23
N ARG A 152 -26.28 -1.04 -6.76
CA ARG A 152 -26.29 -1.31 -8.20
C ARG A 152 -26.91 -0.17 -8.99
N ALA A 153 -28.08 0.32 -8.56
CA ALA A 153 -28.74 1.45 -9.21
C ALA A 153 -27.85 2.72 -9.19
N ALA A 154 -27.15 2.97 -8.08
CA ALA A 154 -26.22 4.09 -7.98
C ALA A 154 -25.01 3.95 -8.91
N VAL A 155 -24.45 2.74 -9.03
CA VAL A 155 -23.35 2.43 -9.96
C VAL A 155 -23.82 2.58 -11.41
N ASP A 156 -25.01 2.09 -11.75
CA ASP A 156 -25.58 2.23 -13.10
C ASP A 156 -25.73 3.71 -13.48
N ALA A 157 -26.22 4.55 -12.56
CA ALA A 157 -26.31 5.99 -12.75
C ALA A 157 -24.94 6.65 -12.91
N PHE A 158 -23.94 6.25 -12.12
CA PHE A 158 -22.57 6.75 -12.21
C PHE A 158 -21.90 6.41 -13.55
N VAL A 159 -22.08 5.18 -14.02
CA VAL A 159 -21.53 4.72 -15.30
C VAL A 159 -22.23 5.42 -16.47
N ALA A 160 -23.55 5.66 -16.39
CA ALA A 160 -24.33 6.33 -17.43
C ALA A 160 -24.05 7.83 -17.55
N ALA A 161 -23.56 8.49 -16.49
CA ALA A 161 -23.18 9.89 -16.53
C ALA A 161 -21.96 10.11 -17.45
N GLU A 162 -21.89 11.23 -18.18
CA GLU A 162 -20.68 11.59 -18.93
C GLU A 162 -19.56 12.10 -17.99
N GLU A 163 -19.94 12.89 -16.99
CA GLU A 163 -19.06 13.45 -15.96
C GLU A 163 -19.76 13.39 -14.59
N VAL A 164 -18.97 13.21 -13.52
CA VAL A 164 -19.44 13.23 -12.13
C VAL A 164 -18.56 14.17 -11.32
N LEU A 165 -18.99 15.43 -11.23
CA LEU A 165 -18.24 16.49 -10.55
C LEU A 165 -18.39 16.40 -9.03
N VAL A 166 -17.25 16.35 -8.34
CA VAL A 166 -17.19 16.32 -6.88
C VAL A 166 -16.30 17.43 -6.34
N GLU A 167 -16.58 17.87 -5.11
CA GLU A 167 -15.83 18.92 -4.44
C GLU A 167 -15.00 18.37 -3.29
N ARG A 168 -13.70 18.67 -3.28
CA ARG A 168 -12.78 18.31 -2.18
C ARG A 168 -12.06 19.53 -1.62
N MET A 169 -11.90 19.58 -0.30
CA MET A 169 -11.08 20.60 0.35
C MET A 169 -9.59 20.30 0.14
N THR A 170 -8.84 21.32 -0.28
CA THR A 170 -7.38 21.27 -0.44
C THR A 170 -6.72 22.35 0.42
N LYS A 171 -5.38 22.34 0.49
CA LYS A 171 -4.64 23.43 1.16
C LYS A 171 -4.91 24.80 0.53
N GLN A 172 -5.30 24.84 -0.75
CA GLN A 172 -5.61 26.04 -1.52
C GLN A 172 -7.12 26.34 -1.58
N GLY A 173 -7.93 25.68 -0.75
CA GLY A 173 -9.39 25.85 -0.74
C GLY A 173 -10.13 24.71 -1.45
N ARG A 174 -11.43 24.92 -1.69
CA ARG A 174 -12.31 23.94 -2.32
C ARG A 174 -11.98 23.82 -3.81
N ARG A 175 -11.87 22.58 -4.30
CA ARG A 175 -11.66 22.29 -5.72
C ARG A 175 -12.70 21.31 -6.23
N THR A 176 -13.20 21.58 -7.42
CA THR A 176 -14.12 20.73 -8.16
C THR A 176 -13.35 20.01 -9.26
N PHE A 177 -13.61 18.72 -9.44
CA PHE A 177 -13.03 17.90 -10.50
C PHE A 177 -13.96 16.73 -10.82
N ASP A 178 -13.82 16.17 -12.02
CA ASP A 178 -14.56 14.97 -12.41
C ASP A 178 -13.94 13.72 -11.76
N ALA A 179 -14.71 13.06 -10.91
CA ALA A 179 -14.32 11.79 -10.30
C ALA A 179 -14.43 10.62 -11.29
N ARG A 180 -15.36 10.69 -12.25
CA ARG A 180 -15.65 9.61 -13.19
C ARG A 180 -14.50 9.36 -14.16
N ALA A 181 -13.85 10.43 -14.66
CA ALA A 181 -12.73 10.32 -15.59
C ALA A 181 -11.57 9.42 -15.11
N ALA A 182 -11.40 9.25 -13.80
CA ALA A 182 -10.34 8.40 -13.24
C ALA A 182 -10.77 6.95 -13.00
N VAL A 183 -12.07 6.64 -13.03
CA VAL A 183 -12.60 5.30 -12.76
C VAL A 183 -12.45 4.43 -14.02
N ILE A 184 -11.68 3.35 -13.90
CA ILE A 184 -11.45 2.37 -14.98
C ILE A 184 -12.52 1.28 -14.95
N SER A 185 -12.84 0.79 -13.75
CA SER A 185 -13.95 -0.14 -13.51
C SER A 185 -14.61 0.14 -12.18
N ILE A 186 -15.90 -0.11 -12.11
CA ILE A 186 -16.72 0.04 -10.91
C ILE A 186 -17.82 -1.02 -10.95
N ASP A 187 -17.76 -1.96 -10.02
CA ASP A 187 -18.58 -3.16 -10.04
C ASP A 187 -19.11 -3.47 -8.65
N VAL A 188 -20.37 -3.89 -8.57
CA VAL A 188 -20.95 -4.36 -7.30
C VAL A 188 -20.77 -5.87 -7.21
N GLN A 189 -20.17 -6.37 -6.12
CA GLN A 189 -20.15 -7.81 -5.90
C GLN A 189 -21.52 -8.33 -5.48
N MET A 190 -21.85 -9.51 -5.97
CA MET A 190 -23.05 -10.21 -5.54
C MET A 190 -22.84 -10.74 -4.11
N PRO A 191 -23.81 -10.58 -3.21
CA PRO A 191 -23.71 -11.12 -1.87
C PRO A 191 -23.56 -12.65 -1.94
N THR A 192 -22.62 -13.19 -1.18
CA THR A 192 -22.56 -14.65 -0.97
C THR A 192 -23.67 -15.02 0.02
N PRO A 193 -24.62 -15.91 -0.34
CA PRO A 193 -25.68 -16.30 0.57
C PRO A 193 -25.08 -16.93 1.84
N THR A 194 -25.53 -16.50 3.00
CA THR A 194 -25.15 -17.11 4.27
C THR A 194 -25.70 -18.54 4.32
N PRO A 195 -24.85 -19.56 4.60
CA PRO A 195 -25.30 -20.95 4.67
C PRO A 195 -26.42 -21.19 5.71
N SER A 196 -26.53 -20.31 6.71
CA SER A 196 -27.50 -20.42 7.80
C SER A 196 -28.92 -19.97 7.44
N GLY A 197 -29.14 -19.33 6.29
CA GLY A 197 -30.44 -18.79 5.88
C GLY A 197 -30.98 -17.67 6.79
N ALA A 198 -30.20 -17.23 7.78
CA ALA A 198 -30.57 -16.12 8.65
C ALA A 198 -30.42 -14.78 7.90
N PRO A 199 -31.35 -13.83 8.07
CA PRO A 199 -31.21 -12.51 7.49
C PRO A 199 -29.95 -11.85 8.08
N ALA A 200 -28.93 -11.69 7.25
CA ALA A 200 -27.76 -10.90 7.59
C ALA A 200 -28.12 -9.42 7.46
N VAL A 201 -27.48 -8.57 8.27
CA VAL A 201 -27.48 -7.13 8.01
C VAL A 201 -26.92 -6.94 6.59
N PRO A 202 -27.61 -6.21 5.68
CA PRO A 202 -27.15 -6.09 4.31
C PRO A 202 -25.77 -5.42 4.30
N CYS A 203 -24.89 -5.85 3.40
CA CYS A 203 -23.58 -5.23 3.19
C CYS A 203 -23.28 -5.29 1.70
N ALA A 204 -23.48 -4.17 1.01
CA ALA A 204 -23.11 -4.07 -0.39
C ALA A 204 -21.60 -3.91 -0.50
N ILE A 205 -21.00 -4.50 -1.53
CA ILE A 205 -19.56 -4.45 -1.77
C ILE A 205 -19.32 -3.81 -3.14
N LEU A 206 -18.50 -2.77 -3.17
CA LEU A 206 -18.06 -2.09 -4.38
C LEU A 206 -16.60 -2.43 -4.66
N GLU A 207 -16.34 -3.00 -5.83
CA GLU A 207 -15.01 -3.18 -6.42
C GLU A 207 -14.74 -2.04 -7.37
N LEU A 208 -13.57 -1.42 -7.22
CA LEU A 208 -13.29 -0.16 -7.88
C LEU A 208 -11.82 -0.11 -8.32
N VAL A 209 -11.57 0.12 -9.61
CA VAL A 209 -10.23 0.41 -10.12
C VAL A 209 -10.16 1.88 -10.52
N VAL A 210 -9.23 2.62 -9.90
CA VAL A 210 -9.04 4.05 -10.13
C VAL A 210 -7.63 4.30 -10.64
N ARG A 211 -7.52 5.01 -11.76
CA ARG A 211 -6.26 5.50 -12.32
C ARG A 211 -5.72 6.65 -11.47
N GLN A 212 -4.41 6.65 -11.24
CA GLN A 212 -3.70 7.76 -10.65
C GLN A 212 -3.61 8.91 -11.67
N VAL A 213 -4.26 10.02 -11.35
CA VAL A 213 -4.31 11.23 -12.15
C VAL A 213 -4.05 12.45 -11.27
N THR A 214 -3.90 13.62 -11.88
CA THR A 214 -3.78 14.90 -11.15
C THR A 214 -4.92 15.83 -11.58
N PRO A 215 -5.82 16.27 -10.67
CA PRO A 215 -5.87 15.94 -9.24
C PRO A 215 -6.23 14.46 -8.99
N SER A 216 -5.69 13.86 -7.93
CA SER A 216 -5.97 12.45 -7.63
C SER A 216 -7.42 12.22 -7.22
N VAL A 217 -8.03 11.17 -7.74
CA VAL A 217 -9.36 10.69 -7.33
C VAL A 217 -9.17 9.60 -6.28
N ARG A 218 -9.82 9.75 -5.13
CA ARG A 218 -9.81 8.80 -4.01
C ARG A 218 -11.10 7.97 -4.00
N PRO A 219 -11.13 6.84 -3.29
CA PRO A 219 -12.37 6.09 -3.03
C PRO A 219 -13.49 6.98 -2.50
N ASP A 220 -13.19 7.88 -1.57
CA ASP A 220 -14.17 8.82 -1.00
C ASP A 220 -14.73 9.81 -2.03
N ASP A 221 -13.93 10.17 -3.04
CA ASP A 221 -14.39 11.04 -4.13
C ASP A 221 -15.38 10.29 -5.03
N VAL A 222 -15.15 8.99 -5.28
CA VAL A 222 -16.10 8.13 -6.02
C VAL A 222 -17.38 7.91 -5.22
N LEU A 223 -17.30 7.66 -3.91
CA LEU A 223 -18.46 7.57 -3.01
C LEU A 223 -19.25 8.88 -2.97
N SER A 224 -18.57 10.03 -2.97
CA SER A 224 -19.21 11.34 -3.10
C SER A 224 -19.92 11.47 -4.46
N GLY A 225 -19.32 10.94 -5.53
CA GLY A 225 -19.94 10.87 -6.85
C GLY A 225 -21.21 10.03 -6.87
N LEU A 226 -21.22 8.86 -6.23
CA LEU A 226 -22.43 8.02 -6.10
C LEU A 226 -23.57 8.76 -5.38
N ARG A 227 -23.24 9.56 -4.37
CA ARG A 227 -24.22 10.45 -3.72
C ARG A 227 -24.74 11.53 -4.68
N VAL A 228 -23.86 12.15 -5.46
CA VAL A 228 -24.27 13.19 -6.43
C VAL A 228 -25.23 12.66 -7.49
N VAL A 229 -25.00 11.44 -8.01
CA VAL A 229 -25.81 10.90 -9.13
C VAL A 229 -27.03 10.12 -8.70
N ALA A 230 -27.06 9.60 -7.47
CA ALA A 230 -28.09 8.66 -7.03
C ALA A 230 -28.54 8.82 -5.57
N ASP A 231 -28.09 9.87 -4.89
CA ASP A 231 -28.41 10.15 -3.49
C ASP A 231 -28.07 8.99 -2.53
N LEU A 232 -27.04 8.21 -2.88
CA LEU A 232 -26.57 7.12 -2.05
C LEU A 232 -25.87 7.66 -0.80
N GLU A 233 -26.56 7.57 0.34
CA GLU A 233 -26.03 7.90 1.65
C GLU A 233 -25.92 6.65 2.54
N PRO A 234 -24.71 6.07 2.69
CA PRO A 234 -24.51 4.95 3.59
C PRO A 234 -24.82 5.37 5.04
N PRO A 235 -25.63 4.59 5.79
CA PRO A 235 -26.03 4.95 7.16
C PRO A 235 -24.86 4.87 8.15
N VAL A 236 -23.83 4.10 7.81
CA VAL A 236 -22.57 4.00 8.57
C VAL A 236 -21.39 4.22 7.65
N SER A 237 -20.24 4.57 8.23
CA SER A 237 -19.02 4.83 7.46
C SER A 237 -18.59 3.58 6.65
N PRO A 238 -18.32 3.73 5.34
CA PRO A 238 -17.80 2.65 4.51
C PRO A 238 -16.45 2.15 5.03
N ARG A 239 -16.15 0.88 4.78
CA ARG A 239 -14.84 0.29 5.07
C ARG A 239 -14.09 0.12 3.76
N VAL A 240 -13.01 0.87 3.60
CA VAL A 240 -12.22 0.90 2.38
C VAL A 240 -10.92 0.14 2.59
N THR A 241 -10.59 -0.75 1.65
CA THR A 241 -9.32 -1.46 1.60
C THR A 241 -8.73 -1.36 0.20
N ARG A 242 -7.49 -0.89 0.06
CA ARG A 242 -6.75 -1.03 -1.20
C ARG A 242 -6.19 -2.44 -1.29
N LEU A 243 -6.67 -3.24 -2.24
CA LEU A 243 -6.20 -4.61 -2.45
C LEU A 243 -4.91 -4.63 -3.26
N ALA A 244 -4.81 -3.77 -4.28
CA ALA A 244 -3.63 -3.69 -5.15
C ALA A 244 -3.37 -2.26 -5.63
N GLN A 245 -2.14 -1.97 -6.00
CA GLN A 245 -1.77 -0.83 -6.84
C GLN A 245 -0.50 -1.15 -7.61
N GLY A 246 -0.35 -0.56 -8.79
CA GLY A 246 0.77 -0.81 -9.69
C GLY A 246 0.47 -0.35 -11.11
N THR A 247 1.15 -0.95 -12.09
CA THR A 247 0.94 -0.64 -13.51
C THR A 247 -0.38 -1.23 -13.99
N LEU A 248 -1.03 -0.55 -14.93
CA LEU A 248 -2.34 -0.95 -15.44
C LEU A 248 -2.18 -1.58 -16.82
N THR A 249 -2.53 -2.86 -16.94
CA THR A 249 -2.55 -3.56 -18.23
C THR A 249 -3.67 -3.04 -19.14
N ALA A 250 -3.56 -3.32 -20.44
CA ALA A 250 -4.63 -2.99 -21.40
C ALA A 250 -5.97 -3.68 -21.07
N GLN A 251 -5.94 -4.80 -20.34
CA GLN A 251 -7.10 -5.56 -19.89
C GLN A 251 -7.68 -5.06 -18.56
N GLY A 252 -7.12 -4.00 -17.97
CA GLY A 252 -7.59 -3.43 -16.70
C GLY A 252 -7.07 -4.14 -15.44
N ALA A 253 -6.23 -5.17 -15.58
CA ALA A 253 -5.56 -5.80 -14.45
C ALA A 253 -4.40 -4.94 -13.93
N ILE A 254 -4.17 -4.99 -12.62
CA ILE A 254 -3.06 -4.32 -11.95
C ILE A 254 -1.92 -5.32 -11.76
N VAL A 255 -0.72 -4.96 -12.21
CA VAL A 255 0.51 -5.74 -12.01
C VAL A 255 1.25 -5.22 -10.78
N ASP A 256 1.80 -6.12 -9.96
CA ASP A 256 2.56 -5.73 -8.76
C ASP A 256 3.84 -4.98 -9.18
N PRO A 257 4.12 -3.78 -8.62
CA PRO A 257 5.34 -3.00 -8.90
C PRO A 257 6.65 -3.75 -8.69
N LEU A 258 6.65 -4.76 -7.82
CA LEU A 258 7.82 -5.58 -7.50
C LEU A 258 8.10 -6.67 -8.54
N ASP A 259 7.13 -7.07 -9.36
CA ASP A 259 7.31 -8.13 -10.36
C ASP A 259 8.40 -7.77 -11.38
N ALA A 260 8.47 -6.50 -11.78
CA ALA A 260 9.50 -6.01 -12.68
C ALA A 260 10.93 -6.08 -12.12
N ASP A 261 11.10 -6.29 -10.81
CA ASP A 261 12.42 -6.54 -10.20
C ASP A 261 12.72 -8.03 -9.98
N ARG A 262 11.72 -8.91 -10.15
CA ARG A 262 11.88 -10.37 -10.05
C ARG A 262 12.33 -10.97 -11.36
N ASP A 263 11.82 -10.43 -12.47
CA ASP A 263 12.06 -10.97 -13.81
C ASP A 263 13.52 -10.82 -14.28
N GLY A 264 14.33 -9.95 -13.64
CA GLY A 264 15.76 -9.84 -13.91
C GLY A 264 16.66 -10.69 -13.00
N ALA A 265 16.11 -11.35 -11.96
CA ALA A 265 16.84 -12.29 -11.11
C ALA A 265 17.11 -13.65 -11.80
N ALA A 266 16.54 -13.89 -12.99
CA ALA A 266 16.67 -15.13 -13.74
C ALA A 266 17.89 -15.14 -14.70
N ILE A 267 19.06 -14.65 -14.28
CA ILE A 267 20.33 -14.99 -14.94
C ILE A 267 21.44 -15.12 -13.88
N VAL A 268 21.49 -16.25 -13.19
CA VAL A 268 22.76 -16.78 -12.66
C VAL A 268 22.88 -18.20 -13.16
N GLY A 269 23.80 -18.37 -14.11
CA GLY A 269 24.01 -19.61 -14.85
C GLY A 269 24.51 -20.77 -14.01
N HIS A 270 24.27 -21.96 -14.55
CA HIS A 270 24.94 -23.22 -14.21
C HIS A 270 26.45 -23.13 -14.35
#